data_AF-A0A914JRL2-F1
#
_entry.id   AF-A0A914JRL2-F1
#
_cell.length_a   1.000
_cell.length_b   1.000
_cell.length_c   1.000
_cell.angle_alpha   90.00
_cell.angle_beta   90.00
_cell.angle_gamma   90.00
#
_symmetry.space_group_name_H-M   'P 1'
#
loop_
_entity.id
_entity.type
_entity.pdbx_description
1 polymer ?
#
loop_
_entity_poly.entity_id
_entity_poly.type
_entity_poly.pdbx_seq_one_letter_code
_entity_poly.pdbx_strand_id
1 'polypeptide(L)'
;MRWLLILVAVLSATNAAVVETPFGKVSGFEHETPSGKVADIFLGIPYAEAPIDELRFEKPVPIKPWPSVLNTTQFPRPCAVHDPIFAADASEDCLYLNVYRPKTKVRTGILKTKTTLETSERVSKRLPNSGLDSWRRMDDGLIRILRIQSRY
;
A
#
# COMPACT_ATOMS: atom_id res chain seq x y z
N MET A 1 -48.24 -19.46 -14.54
CA MET A 1 -47.10 -18.70 -15.11
C MET A 1 -46.18 -18.28 -13.98
N ARG A 2 -45.03 -18.95 -13.82
CA ARG A 2 -44.08 -18.72 -12.72
C ARG A 2 -42.88 -17.99 -13.32
N TRP A 3 -42.76 -16.70 -13.07
CA TRP A 3 -41.64 -15.89 -13.54
C TRP A 3 -40.39 -16.24 -12.73
N LEU A 4 -39.39 -16.81 -13.40
CA LEU A 4 -38.05 -17.01 -12.83
C LEU A 4 -37.31 -15.66 -12.86
N LEU A 5 -37.10 -15.05 -11.71
CA LEU A 5 -36.20 -13.92 -11.54
C LEU A 5 -34.76 -14.43 -11.68
N ILE A 6 -34.10 -14.11 -12.79
CA ILE A 6 -32.67 -14.35 -12.96
C ILE A 6 -31.93 -13.25 -12.21
N LEU A 7 -31.28 -13.62 -11.11
CA LEU A 7 -30.33 -12.78 -10.39
C LEU A 7 -29.07 -12.66 -11.24
N VAL A 8 -28.97 -11.58 -12.03
CA VAL A 8 -27.74 -11.25 -12.76
C VAL A 8 -26.75 -10.67 -11.73
N ALA A 9 -25.77 -11.47 -11.33
CA ALA A 9 -24.63 -10.99 -10.58
C ALA A 9 -23.78 -10.10 -11.49
N VAL A 10 -23.80 -8.79 -11.26
CA VAL A 10 -22.91 -7.85 -11.94
C VAL A 10 -21.50 -8.07 -11.40
N LEU A 11 -20.67 -8.75 -12.19
CA LEU A 11 -19.25 -8.93 -11.88
C LEU A 11 -18.52 -7.63 -12.21
N SER A 12 -18.36 -6.74 -11.24
CA SER A 12 -17.49 -5.57 -11.39
C SER A 12 -16.04 -6.03 -11.46
N ALA A 13 -15.48 -6.08 -12.67
CA ALA A 13 -14.05 -6.28 -12.86
C ALA A 13 -13.31 -5.05 -12.34
N THR A 14 -12.70 -5.16 -11.16
CA THR A 14 -11.72 -4.18 -10.69
C THR A 14 -10.51 -4.29 -11.60
N ASN A 15 -10.11 -3.18 -12.23
CA ASN A 15 -8.84 -3.11 -12.98
C ASN A 15 -7.67 -3.23 -11.99
N ALA A 16 -7.36 -4.45 -11.57
CA ALA A 16 -6.27 -4.74 -10.65
C ALA A 16 -4.94 -4.66 -11.41
N ALA A 17 -4.10 -3.71 -11.05
CA ALA A 17 -2.77 -3.58 -11.62
C ALA A 17 -1.87 -4.67 -11.02
N VAL A 18 -1.35 -5.59 -11.84
CA VAL A 18 -0.39 -6.60 -11.40
C VAL A 18 1.02 -6.19 -11.83
N VAL A 19 1.95 -6.16 -10.88
CA VAL A 19 3.35 -5.79 -11.11
C VAL A 19 4.28 -6.87 -10.57
N GLU A 20 5.36 -7.12 -11.30
CA GLU A 20 6.42 -8.04 -10.90
C GLU A 20 7.47 -7.32 -10.06
N THR A 21 7.84 -7.93 -8.94
CA THR A 21 8.91 -7.46 -8.04
C THR A 21 9.97 -8.54 -7.90
N PRO A 22 11.18 -8.22 -7.40
CA PRO A 22 12.21 -9.23 -7.14
C PRO A 22 11.78 -10.37 -6.19
N PHE A 23 10.74 -10.15 -5.38
CA PHE A 23 10.24 -11.11 -4.39
C PHE A 23 8.95 -11.81 -4.83
N GLY A 24 8.37 -11.43 -5.98
CA GLY A 24 7.12 -12.00 -6.48
C GLY A 24 6.16 -10.96 -7.03
N LYS A 25 4.99 -11.40 -7.49
CA LYS A 25 3.98 -10.54 -8.10
C LYS A 25 3.11 -9.89 -7.02
N VAL A 26 2.74 -8.64 -7.22
CA VAL A 26 1.80 -7.89 -6.36
C VAL A 26 0.61 -7.39 -7.18
N SER A 27 -0.59 -7.40 -6.61
CA SER A 27 -1.79 -6.80 -7.20
C SER A 27 -2.23 -5.58 -6.41
N GLY A 28 -2.33 -4.44 -7.10
CA GLY A 28 -2.85 -3.19 -6.58
C GLY A 28 -4.22 -2.83 -7.17
N PHE A 29 -4.60 -1.57 -7.03
CA PHE A 29 -5.82 -1.01 -7.59
C PHE A 29 -5.57 0.36 -8.20
N GLU A 30 -6.44 0.76 -9.12
CA GLU A 30 -6.40 2.09 -9.72
C GLU A 30 -7.19 3.10 -8.88
N HIS A 31 -6.70 4.32 -8.80
CA HIS A 31 -7.40 5.43 -8.16
C HIS A 31 -7.24 6.72 -8.97
N GLU A 32 -8.32 7.48 -9.06
CA GLU A 32 -8.34 8.80 -9.68
C GLU A 32 -8.37 9.88 -8.59
N THR A 33 -7.42 10.81 -8.66
CA THR A 33 -7.37 11.96 -7.75
C THR A 33 -8.48 12.95 -8.07
N PRO A 34 -8.86 13.85 -7.14
CA PRO A 34 -9.84 14.91 -7.42
C PRO A 34 -9.47 15.84 -8.59
N SER A 35 -8.21 15.85 -9.04
CA SER A 35 -7.75 16.63 -10.19
C SER A 35 -7.82 15.84 -11.51
N GLY A 36 -8.36 14.62 -11.50
CA GLY A 36 -8.54 13.76 -12.68
C GLY A 36 -7.30 12.96 -13.07
N LYS A 37 -6.31 12.84 -12.19
CA LYS A 37 -5.10 12.05 -12.45
C LYS A 37 -5.25 10.64 -11.92
N VAL A 38 -4.87 9.67 -12.75
CA VAL A 38 -5.00 8.25 -12.42
C VAL A 38 -3.65 7.71 -11.93
N ALA A 39 -3.67 6.86 -10.90
CA ALA A 39 -2.49 6.17 -10.38
C ALA A 39 -2.79 4.70 -10.06
N ASP A 40 -1.80 3.84 -10.25
CA ASP A 40 -1.77 2.50 -9.64
C ASP A 40 -1.31 2.61 -8.19
N ILE A 41 -2.02 1.95 -7.28
CA ILE A 41 -1.78 1.95 -5.85
C ILE A 41 -1.51 0.53 -5.37
N PHE A 42 -0.43 0.38 -4.61
CA PHE A 42 -0.04 -0.85 -3.94
C PHE A 42 0.19 -0.55 -2.47
N LEU A 43 -0.58 -1.17 -1.59
CA LEU A 43 -0.56 -0.96 -0.15
C LEU A 43 -0.10 -2.23 0.55
N GLY A 44 0.78 -2.10 1.54
CA GLY A 44 1.19 -3.24 2.35
C GLY A 44 2.15 -4.21 1.64
N ILE A 45 3.07 -3.72 0.81
CA ILE A 45 4.12 -4.57 0.22
C ILE A 45 5.17 -4.88 1.30
N PRO A 46 5.41 -6.13 1.71
CA PRO A 46 6.44 -6.45 2.69
C PRO A 46 7.82 -6.22 2.10
N TYR A 47 8.72 -5.63 2.90
CA TYR A 47 10.12 -5.41 2.50
C TYR A 47 11.14 -6.12 3.40
N ALA A 48 10.70 -6.67 4.52
CA ALA A 48 11.50 -7.44 5.47
C ALA A 48 10.59 -8.41 6.23
N GLU A 49 11.17 -9.47 6.81
CA GLU A 49 10.48 -10.37 7.74
C GLU A 49 10.02 -9.61 8.98
N ALA A 50 8.89 -10.03 9.56
CA ALA A 50 8.36 -9.40 10.76
C ALA A 50 9.34 -9.53 11.94
N PRO A 51 9.64 -8.44 12.67
CA PRO A 51 10.59 -8.44 13.79
C PRO A 51 9.96 -8.97 15.08
N ILE A 52 9.32 -10.13 15.00
CA ILE A 52 8.63 -10.80 16.12
C ILE A 52 9.48 -11.97 16.66
N ASP A 53 9.19 -12.38 17.88
CA ASP A 53 9.85 -13.52 18.55
C ASP A 53 11.39 -13.41 18.54
N GLU A 54 12.08 -14.38 17.93
CA GLU A 54 13.54 -14.43 17.83
C GLU A 54 14.13 -13.31 16.96
N LEU A 55 13.32 -12.68 16.10
CA LEU A 55 13.73 -11.55 15.26
C LEU A 55 13.54 -10.20 15.98
N ARG A 56 12.98 -10.21 17.19
CA ARG A 56 12.78 -8.99 17.97
C ARG A 56 14.14 -8.40 18.35
N PHE A 57 14.30 -7.10 18.08
CA PHE A 57 15.54 -6.33 18.27
C PHE A 57 16.71 -6.70 17.35
N GLU A 58 16.51 -7.65 16.44
CA GLU A 58 17.51 -8.00 15.44
C GLU A 58 17.51 -7.02 14.25
N LYS A 59 18.54 -7.14 13.41
CA LYS A 59 18.56 -6.44 12.11
C LYS A 59 17.43 -7.00 11.22
N PRO A 60 16.83 -6.17 10.33
CA PRO A 60 15.72 -6.61 9.51
C PRO A 60 16.23 -7.69 8.57
N VAL A 61 15.55 -8.82 8.59
CA VAL A 61 15.86 -9.95 7.72
C VAL A 61 15.14 -9.73 6.37
N PRO A 62 15.80 -9.95 5.22
CA PRO A 62 15.14 -9.86 3.93
C PRO A 62 13.94 -10.80 3.83
N ILE A 63 12.83 -10.32 3.25
CA ILE A 63 11.62 -11.13 3.02
C ILE A 63 11.93 -12.28 2.07
N LYS A 64 11.38 -13.47 2.33
CA LYS A 64 11.40 -14.57 1.36
C LYS A 64 10.48 -14.28 0.17
N PRO A 65 10.86 -14.67 -1.05
CA PRO A 65 9.97 -14.57 -2.20
C PRO A 65 8.67 -15.36 -1.98
N TRP A 66 7.55 -14.84 -2.49
CA TRP A 66 6.24 -15.48 -2.40
C TRP A 66 5.82 -16.08 -3.77
N PRO A 67 5.15 -17.25 -3.77
CA PRO A 67 4.88 -18.00 -5.01
C PRO A 67 3.68 -17.47 -5.80
N SER A 68 2.71 -16.84 -5.14
CA SER A 68 1.43 -16.40 -5.73
C SER A 68 1.32 -14.89 -5.75
N VAL A 69 0.41 -14.32 -6.55
CA VAL A 69 0.18 -12.87 -6.56
C VAL A 69 -0.24 -12.41 -5.16
N LEU A 70 0.52 -11.50 -4.55
CA LEU A 70 0.23 -10.93 -3.25
C LEU A 70 -0.79 -9.79 -3.40
N ASN A 71 -1.88 -9.85 -2.64
CA ASN A 71 -2.90 -8.79 -2.63
C ASN A 71 -2.43 -7.59 -1.81
N THR A 72 -2.23 -6.46 -2.48
CA THR A 72 -1.71 -5.20 -1.89
C THR A 72 -2.74 -4.07 -2.01
N THR A 73 -3.98 -4.33 -1.60
CA THR A 73 -5.10 -3.36 -1.71
C THR A 73 -5.49 -2.72 -0.38
N GLN A 74 -4.87 -3.14 0.73
CA GLN A 74 -5.21 -2.68 2.08
C GLN A 74 -3.99 -2.13 2.78
N PHE A 75 -4.18 -1.10 3.61
CA PHE A 75 -3.10 -0.59 4.44
C PHE A 75 -2.68 -1.65 5.46
N PRO A 76 -1.36 -1.83 5.66
CA PRO A 76 -0.86 -2.67 6.73
C PRO A 76 -1.16 -2.02 8.10
N ARG A 77 -1.13 -2.82 9.17
CA ARG A 77 -1.22 -2.27 10.52
C ARG A 77 -0.03 -1.35 10.80
N PRO A 78 -0.24 -0.22 11.49
CA PRO A 78 0.85 0.66 11.89
C PRO A 78 1.74 -0.06 12.91
N CYS A 79 3.00 0.36 12.97
CA CYS A 79 3.88 -0.12 14.03
C CYS A 79 3.46 0.40 15.40
N ALA A 80 3.80 -0.35 16.45
CA ALA A 80 3.66 0.11 17.83
C ALA A 80 4.33 1.48 18.03
N VAL A 81 3.60 2.39 18.68
CA VAL A 81 4.06 3.71 19.14
C VAL A 81 3.82 3.83 20.62
N HIS A 82 4.57 4.70 21.29
CA HIS A 82 4.37 4.99 22.72
C HIS A 82 3.05 5.73 23.04
N ASP A 83 2.27 6.13 22.03
CA ASP A 83 0.97 6.79 22.22
C ASP A 83 -0.15 5.76 22.46
N PRO A 84 -0.78 5.75 23.65
CA PRO A 84 -1.81 4.78 24.00
C PRO A 84 -3.08 4.86 23.14
N ILE A 85 -3.35 5.99 22.47
CA ILE A 85 -4.52 6.13 21.59
C ILE A 85 -4.36 5.28 20.33
N PHE A 86 -3.13 5.12 19.84
CA PHE A 86 -2.84 4.42 18.59
C PHE A 86 -2.25 3.01 18.79
N ALA A 87 -2.08 2.60 20.05
CA ALA A 87 -1.51 1.30 20.41
C ALA A 87 -2.47 0.12 20.14
N ALA A 88 -3.79 0.35 20.17
CA ALA A 88 -4.79 -0.72 20.07
C ALA A 88 -4.81 -1.42 18.69
N ASP A 89 -4.56 -0.68 17.61
CA ASP A 89 -4.52 -1.22 16.24
C ASP A 89 -3.10 -1.49 15.73
N ALA A 90 -2.10 -1.34 16.60
CA ALA A 90 -0.70 -1.47 16.24
C ALA A 90 -0.22 -2.92 16.21
N SER A 91 0.86 -3.16 15.46
CA SER A 91 1.50 -4.48 15.34
C SER A 91 3.02 -4.35 15.28
N GLU A 92 3.75 -5.34 15.80
CA GLU A 92 5.20 -5.46 15.53
C GLU A 92 5.44 -5.91 14.07
N ASP A 93 4.50 -6.65 13.49
CA ASP A 93 4.47 -6.93 12.06
C ASP A 93 3.97 -5.70 11.28
N CYS A 94 4.89 -4.79 10.98
CA CYS A 94 4.60 -3.51 10.35
C CYS A 94 5.63 -3.06 9.29
N LEU A 95 6.55 -3.96 8.88
CA LEU A 95 7.62 -3.66 7.92
C LEU A 95 7.14 -3.72 6.46
N TYR A 96 6.29 -2.74 6.12
CA TYR A 96 5.63 -2.67 4.81
C TYR A 96 5.87 -1.32 4.10
N LEU A 97 5.70 -1.34 2.78
CA LEU A 97 5.74 -0.19 1.88
C LEU A 97 4.36 0.06 1.28
N ASN A 98 4.04 1.34 1.10
CA ASN A 98 2.94 1.77 0.23
C ASN A 98 3.52 2.49 -0.98
N VAL A 99 3.17 2.06 -2.19
CA VAL A 99 3.68 2.57 -3.46
C VAL A 99 2.55 3.17 -4.27
N TYR A 100 2.78 4.40 -4.73
CA TYR A 100 1.85 5.13 -5.59
C TYR A 100 2.56 5.45 -6.91
N ARG A 101 2.01 4.91 -8.00
CA ARG A 101 2.58 5.04 -9.35
C ARG A 101 1.59 5.78 -10.26
N PRO A 102 1.82 7.09 -10.53
CA PRO A 102 0.98 7.84 -11.46
C PRO A 102 0.99 7.21 -12.87
N LYS A 103 -0.18 7.14 -13.51
CA LYS A 103 -0.35 6.82 -14.93
C LYS A 103 -0.19 8.09 -15.76
N THR A 104 0.98 8.72 -15.67
CA THR A 104 1.30 9.85 -16.54
C THR A 104 1.56 9.35 -17.97
N LYS A 105 0.99 10.02 -18.97
CA LYS A 105 1.47 9.92 -20.36
C LYS A 105 2.82 10.63 -20.46
N VAL A 106 3.90 10.00 -20.00
CA VAL A 106 5.24 10.59 -20.17
C VAL A 106 5.65 10.40 -21.62
N ARG A 107 5.76 11.51 -22.38
CA ARG A 107 6.03 11.46 -23.82
C ARG A 107 7.37 10.80 -24.18
N THR A 108 8.34 10.72 -23.28
CA THR A 108 9.63 10.01 -23.45
C THR A 108 10.48 10.25 -22.20
N GLY A 109 10.33 9.46 -21.13
CA GLY A 109 11.17 9.64 -19.94
C GLY A 109 10.89 8.67 -18.79
N ILE A 110 11.94 8.42 -17.99
CA ILE A 110 11.88 7.64 -16.74
C ILE A 110 11.09 8.43 -15.70
N LEU A 111 10.12 7.78 -15.04
CA LEU A 111 9.40 8.37 -13.91
C LEU A 111 10.39 8.63 -12.76
N LYS A 112 10.39 9.85 -12.23
CA LYS A 112 11.18 10.20 -11.06
C LYS A 112 10.57 9.57 -9.80
N THR A 113 11.41 9.06 -8.91
CA THR A 113 11.02 8.42 -7.64
C THR A 113 11.28 9.35 -6.46
N LYS A 114 10.34 9.44 -5.53
CA LYS A 114 10.50 10.15 -4.25
C LYS A 114 10.15 9.21 -3.10
N THR A 115 11.16 8.81 -2.34
CA THR A 115 10.98 8.01 -1.12
C THR A 115 10.69 8.95 0.05
N THR A 116 9.61 8.69 0.78
CA THR A 116 9.26 9.43 1.99
C THR A 116 9.24 8.45 3.17
N LEU A 117 9.95 8.78 4.24
CA LEU A 117 9.86 8.08 5.50
C LEU A 117 8.65 8.63 6.26
N GLU A 118 7.70 7.78 6.61
CA GLU A 118 6.57 8.16 7.45
C GLU A 118 6.61 7.36 8.77
N THR A 119 6.46 8.07 9.90
CA THR A 119 6.35 7.45 11.22
C THR A 119 5.00 6.77 11.35
N SER A 120 4.93 5.68 12.14
CA SER A 120 3.68 4.96 12.41
C SER A 120 2.58 5.84 12.98
N GLU A 121 2.91 6.86 13.76
CA GLU A 121 1.96 7.86 14.27
C GLU A 121 1.30 8.70 13.15
N ARG A 122 2.07 9.08 12.11
CA ARG A 122 1.50 9.78 10.95
C ARG A 122 0.68 8.87 10.06
N VAL A 123 0.94 7.56 10.08
CA VAL A 123 0.17 6.55 9.35
C VAL A 123 -1.15 6.26 10.08
N SER A 124 -1.14 6.09 11.41
CA SER A 124 -2.36 5.81 12.18
C SER A 124 -3.34 6.98 12.15
N LYS A 125 -2.85 8.23 12.24
CA LYS A 125 -3.66 9.46 12.07
C LYS A 125 -4.28 9.60 10.68
N ARG A 126 -3.89 8.75 9.72
CA ARG A 126 -4.25 8.87 8.29
C ARG A 126 -5.40 7.95 7.87
N LEU A 127 -5.67 6.87 8.59
CA LEU A 127 -6.78 5.95 8.31
C LEU A 127 -8.09 6.51 8.92
N PRO A 128 -9.27 6.49 8.26
CA PRO A 128 -9.63 6.51 6.83
C PRO A 128 -10.06 7.91 6.32
N ASN A 129 -9.95 8.99 7.12
CA ASN A 129 -10.53 10.30 6.80
C ASN A 129 -9.54 11.37 6.26
N SER A 130 -8.29 11.02 6.00
CA SER A 130 -7.27 12.01 5.60
C SER A 130 -6.83 11.91 4.13
N GLY A 131 -7.56 11.14 3.32
CA GLY A 131 -7.22 10.84 1.92
C GLY A 131 -6.80 12.07 1.10
N LEU A 132 -7.40 13.23 1.36
CA LEU A 132 -7.15 14.47 0.62
C LEU A 132 -5.67 14.89 0.54
N ASP A 133 -4.86 14.64 1.56
CA ASP A 133 -3.46 15.08 1.56
C ASP A 133 -2.49 14.07 0.91
N SER A 134 -2.89 12.80 0.85
CA SER A 134 -2.14 11.76 0.13
C SER A 134 -2.44 11.77 -1.37
N TRP A 135 -3.65 12.13 -1.78
CA TRP A 135 -4.05 12.20 -3.19
C TRP A 135 -3.43 13.39 -3.93
N ARG A 136 -3.43 14.60 -3.33
CA ARG A 136 -2.79 15.79 -3.95
C ARG A 136 -1.33 15.57 -4.31
N ARG A 137 -0.65 14.72 -3.54
CA ARG A 137 0.73 14.37 -3.80
C ARG A 137 0.85 13.73 -5.18
N MET A 138 -0.06 12.85 -5.61
CA MET A 138 0.05 12.09 -6.87
C MET A 138 0.02 12.96 -8.14
N ASP A 139 -0.31 14.23 -8.00
CA ASP A 139 -0.44 15.15 -9.12
C ASP A 139 0.90 15.60 -9.72
N ASP A 140 2.02 15.45 -9.01
CA ASP A 140 3.35 15.83 -9.52
C ASP A 140 3.99 14.78 -10.45
N GLY A 141 3.33 13.63 -10.67
CA GLY A 141 3.82 12.57 -11.54
C GLY A 141 5.02 11.80 -10.99
N LEU A 142 5.33 11.95 -9.69
CA LEU A 142 6.39 11.19 -9.03
C LEU A 142 5.87 9.84 -8.51
N ILE A 143 6.66 8.78 -8.70
CA ILE A 143 6.44 7.53 -7.97
C ILE A 143 6.80 7.80 -6.51
N ARG A 144 5.87 7.53 -5.60
CA ARG A 144 6.15 7.65 -4.16
C ARG A 144 6.20 6.29 -3.50
N ILE A 145 7.25 6.11 -2.72
CA ILE A 145 7.44 4.96 -1.84
C ILE A 145 7.36 5.49 -0.42
N LEU A 146 6.30 5.14 0.28
CA LEU A 146 6.11 5.45 1.69
C LEU A 146 6.56 4.24 2.48
N ARG A 147 7.65 4.41 3.21
CA ARG A 147 8.15 3.39 4.12
C ARG A 147 7.57 3.64 5.49
N ILE A 148 6.91 2.63 6.04
CA ILE A 148 6.55 2.61 7.44
C ILE A 148 7.78 2.12 8.20
N GLN A 149 8.25 2.95 9.13
CA GLN A 149 9.30 2.60 10.06
C GLN A 149 8.74 2.59 11.47
N SER A 150 9.04 1.52 12.20
CA SER A 150 9.32 1.62 13.61
C SER A 150 10.45 0.64 13.93
N ARG A 151 11.51 1.20 14.49
CA ARG A 151 12.37 0.51 15.42
C ARG A 151 12.41 1.42 16.64
N TYR A 152 12.25 0.81 17.80
CA TYR A 152 12.34 1.42 19.13
C TYR A 152 13.35 2.57 19.19
#